data_AF-A0A1M6U4F6-F1
#
_entry.id   AF-A0A1M6U4F6-F1
#
_cell.length_a   1.000
_cell.length_b   1.000
_cell.length_c   1.000
_cell.angle_alpha   90.00
_cell.angle_beta   90.00
_cell.angle_gamma   90.00
#
_symmetry.space_group_name_H-M   'P 1'
#
loop_
_entity.id
_entity.type
_entity.pdbx_description
1 polymer ?
#
loop_
_entity_poly.entity_id
_entity_poly.type
_entity_poly.pdbx_seq_one_letter_code
_entity_poly.pdbx_strand_id
1 'polypeptide(L)'
;MNYIEAFKKLQEYSKNLESVEYGELMDILKNSISKIPIPLAKLRPESSIERARANNGTPLFKSIEDLGYIKNEEVIKKLSKFGRANKPHEVLFYSAIQTSKLDKARVTAIAETSRLFLDNNSVQMDGELFTVSRWRNKKELIIAEVVFAEEAIKNNEDIKASYEKQKQLAKELQGVDTGFFEDFLIFISNEYARIAESHNDYKISTAYTELVLTHKDVQGITYPSVQTSYVGANLVLPTSIVDEFLYPEVATTSMLYKNKMKMTIGNGGHFCKKLDNELVWEELDKKYITPKEELLKSLIEE
;
A
#
# COMPACT_ATOMS: atom_id res chain seq x y z
N MET A 1 -31.95 -4.30 7.77
CA MET A 1 -31.18 -5.29 6.98
C MET A 1 -30.29 -6.02 7.96
N ASN A 2 -30.35 -7.36 8.01
CA ASN A 2 -29.40 -8.12 8.84
C ASN A 2 -28.02 -8.18 8.16
N TYR A 3 -26.98 -8.63 8.88
CA TYR A 3 -25.61 -8.64 8.37
C TYR A 3 -25.41 -9.57 7.14
N ILE A 4 -26.21 -10.63 7.03
CA ILE A 4 -26.16 -11.58 5.91
C ILE A 4 -26.75 -10.94 4.64
N GLU A 5 -27.90 -10.28 4.76
CA GLU A 5 -28.52 -9.53 3.66
C GLU A 5 -27.61 -8.39 3.19
N ALA A 6 -26.99 -7.68 4.12
CA ALA A 6 -26.04 -6.62 3.83
C ALA A 6 -24.82 -7.15 3.07
N PHE A 7 -24.27 -8.29 3.50
CA PHE A 7 -23.15 -8.92 2.79
C PHE A 7 -23.52 -9.38 1.37
N LYS A 8 -24.68 -10.03 1.20
CA LYS A 8 -25.16 -10.42 -0.14
C LYS A 8 -25.31 -9.21 -1.06
N LYS A 9 -25.83 -8.10 -0.53
CA LYS A 9 -25.98 -6.84 -1.28
C LYS A 9 -24.62 -6.25 -1.67
N LEU A 10 -23.61 -6.32 -0.80
CA LEU A 10 -22.24 -5.91 -1.14
C LEU A 10 -21.64 -6.78 -2.25
N GLN A 11 -21.84 -8.10 -2.20
CA GLN A 11 -21.38 -9.03 -3.24
C GLN A 11 -22.08 -8.79 -4.59
N GLU A 12 -23.33 -8.32 -4.57
CA GLU A 12 -24.04 -7.92 -5.79
C GLU A 12 -23.47 -6.62 -6.36
N TYR A 13 -23.28 -5.61 -5.50
CA TYR A 13 -22.72 -4.31 -5.89
C TYR A 13 -21.28 -4.40 -6.38
N SER A 14 -20.46 -5.29 -5.84
CA SER A 14 -19.08 -5.45 -6.28
C SER A 14 -18.94 -5.85 -7.75
N LYS A 15 -20.01 -6.36 -8.38
CA LYS A 15 -20.02 -6.69 -9.82
C LYS A 15 -20.08 -5.46 -10.72
N ASN A 16 -20.64 -4.35 -10.23
CA ASN A 16 -20.67 -3.07 -10.94
C ASN A 16 -20.84 -1.91 -9.94
N LEU A 17 -19.73 -1.25 -9.63
CA LEU A 17 -19.69 -0.15 -8.66
C LEU A 17 -19.87 1.24 -9.29
N GLU A 18 -19.98 1.33 -10.62
CA GLU A 18 -20.06 2.61 -11.33
C GLU A 18 -21.29 3.41 -10.90
N SER A 19 -22.46 2.75 -10.88
CA SER A 19 -23.76 3.35 -10.54
C SER A 19 -24.09 3.34 -9.04
N VAL A 20 -23.22 2.79 -8.20
CA VAL A 20 -23.49 2.66 -6.76
C VAL A 20 -22.98 3.89 -6.02
N GLU A 21 -23.86 4.56 -5.29
CA GLU A 21 -23.51 5.72 -4.48
C GLU A 21 -22.64 5.32 -3.28
N TYR A 22 -21.59 6.10 -3.03
CA TYR A 22 -20.61 5.78 -1.98
C TYR A 22 -21.24 5.75 -0.57
N GLY A 23 -22.19 6.65 -0.30
CA GLY A 23 -22.92 6.69 0.97
C GLY A 23 -23.72 5.41 1.23
N GLU A 24 -24.32 4.83 0.19
CA GLU A 24 -25.07 3.57 0.32
C GLU A 24 -24.15 2.42 0.71
N LEU A 25 -22.95 2.34 0.11
CA LEU A 25 -21.94 1.33 0.48
C LEU A 25 -21.51 1.45 1.94
N MET A 26 -21.29 2.68 2.40
CA MET A 26 -20.92 2.96 3.79
C MET A 26 -22.01 2.50 4.77
N ASP A 27 -23.28 2.77 4.47
CA ASP A 27 -24.40 2.36 5.32
C ASP A 27 -24.57 0.85 5.38
N ILE A 28 -24.39 0.15 4.24
CA ILE A 28 -24.44 -1.32 4.21
C ILE A 28 -23.26 -1.90 5.00
N LEU A 29 -22.03 -1.41 4.77
CA LEU A 29 -20.83 -1.90 5.46
C LEU A 29 -20.88 -1.65 6.96
N LYS A 30 -21.37 -0.51 7.45
CA LYS A 30 -21.55 -0.27 8.90
C LYS A 30 -22.38 -1.35 9.57
N ASN A 31 -23.46 -1.78 8.92
CA ASN A 31 -24.33 -2.83 9.43
C ASN A 31 -23.62 -4.20 9.47
N SER A 32 -22.83 -4.52 8.44
CA SER A 32 -22.07 -5.78 8.36
C SER A 32 -20.86 -5.82 9.32
N ILE A 33 -20.05 -4.76 9.35
CA ILE A 33 -18.77 -4.69 10.08
C ILE A 33 -18.97 -4.62 11.60
N SER A 34 -20.11 -4.08 12.08
CA SER A 34 -20.39 -3.98 13.52
C SER A 34 -20.36 -5.31 14.30
N LYS A 35 -20.33 -6.45 13.59
CA LYS A 35 -20.31 -7.81 14.15
C LYS A 35 -19.03 -8.59 13.86
N ILE A 36 -18.07 -8.00 13.17
CA ILE A 36 -16.87 -8.68 12.70
C ILE A 36 -15.66 -8.10 13.45
N PRO A 37 -14.87 -8.92 14.16
CA PRO A 37 -13.62 -8.43 14.71
C PRO A 37 -12.71 -7.90 13.59
N ILE A 38 -12.04 -6.77 13.83
CA ILE A 38 -11.06 -6.25 12.88
C ILE A 38 -9.79 -7.09 13.06
N PRO A 39 -9.21 -7.68 11.99
CA PRO A 39 -7.91 -8.33 12.09
C PRO A 39 -6.82 -7.30 12.40
N LEU A 40 -6.03 -7.52 13.45
CA LEU A 40 -5.04 -6.54 13.94
C LEU A 40 -3.61 -7.11 14.03
N ALA A 41 -2.65 -6.29 13.61
CA ALA A 41 -1.22 -6.45 13.86
C ALA A 41 -0.63 -5.23 14.58
N LYS A 42 0.60 -5.43 15.05
CA LYS A 42 1.42 -4.41 15.70
C LYS A 42 2.62 -4.09 14.83
N LEU A 43 2.73 -2.86 14.37
CA LEU A 43 3.97 -2.33 13.83
C LEU A 43 4.83 -1.87 14.99
N ARG A 44 5.86 -2.65 15.32
CA ARG A 44 6.72 -2.41 16.50
C ARG A 44 7.41 -1.05 16.41
N PRO A 45 7.76 -0.41 17.54
CA PRO A 45 8.57 0.82 17.52
C PRO A 45 9.82 0.64 16.66
N GLU A 46 10.26 1.73 16.02
CA GLU A 46 11.46 1.79 15.17
C GLU A 46 11.40 0.92 13.91
N SER A 47 10.22 0.42 13.53
CA SER A 47 10.04 -0.29 12.26
C SER A 47 10.21 0.68 11.09
N SER A 48 10.92 0.26 10.05
CA SER A 48 11.09 1.06 8.83
C SER A 48 9.94 0.82 7.85
N ILE A 49 9.41 1.90 7.30
CA ILE A 49 8.45 1.89 6.19
C ILE A 49 9.02 2.75 5.06
N GLU A 50 8.74 2.38 3.81
CA GLU A 50 9.33 3.08 2.66
C GLU A 50 8.24 3.60 1.72
N ARG A 51 8.38 4.85 1.27
CA ARG A 51 7.48 5.51 0.32
C ARG A 51 8.28 5.97 -0.89
N ALA A 52 7.82 5.63 -2.08
CA ALA A 52 8.41 6.08 -3.32
C ALA A 52 7.61 7.25 -3.91
N ARG A 53 8.32 8.15 -4.58
CA ARG A 53 7.75 9.13 -5.49
C ARG A 53 8.49 9.09 -6.81
N ALA A 54 7.74 9.03 -7.91
CA ALA A 54 8.29 9.19 -9.24
C ALA A 54 8.80 10.63 -9.39
N ASN A 55 10.01 10.77 -9.92
CA ASN A 55 10.62 12.07 -10.13
C ASN A 55 9.98 12.83 -11.30
N ASN A 56 9.48 12.14 -12.33
CA ASN A 56 8.72 12.71 -13.46
C ASN A 56 9.36 13.98 -14.06
N GLY A 57 10.68 13.94 -14.31
CA GLY A 57 11.45 15.08 -14.83
C GLY A 57 11.94 16.08 -13.76
N THR A 58 11.50 15.94 -12.51
CA THR A 58 12.10 16.63 -11.35
C THR A 58 13.44 15.98 -11.03
N PRO A 59 14.58 16.69 -11.12
CA PRO A 59 15.88 16.06 -10.92
C PRO A 59 16.00 15.43 -9.52
N LEU A 60 15.80 16.24 -8.48
CA LEU A 60 15.80 15.82 -7.07
C LEU A 60 14.81 16.70 -6.29
N PHE A 61 14.06 16.11 -5.37
CA PHE A 61 13.15 16.84 -4.50
C PHE A 61 13.92 17.74 -3.53
N LYS A 62 13.32 18.86 -3.12
CA LYS A 62 14.03 19.89 -2.33
C LYS A 62 13.61 19.92 -0.87
N SER A 63 12.43 19.41 -0.56
CA SER A 63 11.88 19.43 0.79
C SER A 63 11.35 18.06 1.21
N ILE A 64 11.37 17.78 2.51
CA ILE A 64 10.69 16.61 3.08
C ILE A 64 9.18 16.63 2.83
N GLU A 65 8.58 17.82 2.68
CA GLU A 65 7.18 17.94 2.30
C GLU A 65 6.91 17.36 0.92
N ASP A 66 7.88 17.44 0.02
CA ASP A 66 7.79 16.82 -1.31
C ASP A 66 7.77 15.30 -1.22
N LEU A 67 8.39 14.70 -0.21
CA LEU A 67 8.48 13.24 -0.03
C LEU A 67 7.34 12.69 0.84
N GLY A 68 6.74 13.53 1.68
CA GLY A 68 5.61 13.21 2.54
C GLY A 68 4.28 13.01 1.81
N TYR A 69 3.21 13.52 2.41
CA TYR A 69 1.86 13.56 1.82
C TYR A 69 1.52 14.96 1.27
N ILE A 70 0.48 15.04 0.43
CA ILE A 70 0.06 16.31 -0.20
C ILE A 70 -0.61 17.20 0.85
N LYS A 71 -0.11 18.41 1.05
CA LYS A 71 -0.70 19.43 1.96
C LYS A 71 -1.41 20.58 1.25
N ASN A 72 -1.24 20.70 -0.07
CA ASN A 72 -1.82 21.81 -0.83
C ASN A 72 -3.31 21.57 -1.13
N GLU A 73 -4.19 22.35 -0.48
CA GLU A 73 -5.65 22.25 -0.62
C GLU A 73 -6.16 22.30 -2.07
N GLU A 74 -5.56 23.14 -2.93
CA GLU A 74 -5.97 23.24 -4.34
C GLU A 74 -5.58 22.00 -5.15
N VAL A 75 -4.55 21.27 -4.72
CA VAL A 75 -4.20 19.96 -5.29
C VAL A 75 -5.14 18.89 -4.74
N ILE A 76 -5.45 18.92 -3.44
CA ILE A 76 -6.36 17.96 -2.78
C ILE A 76 -7.76 18.02 -3.40
N LYS A 77 -8.29 19.21 -3.66
CA LYS A 77 -9.57 19.42 -4.36
C LYS A 77 -9.60 18.81 -5.76
N LYS A 78 -8.45 18.55 -6.40
CA LYS A 78 -8.36 17.92 -7.72
C LYS A 78 -8.26 16.39 -7.65
N LEU A 79 -8.09 15.81 -6.47
CA LEU A 79 -8.09 14.36 -6.28
C LEU A 79 -9.52 13.81 -6.39
N SER A 80 -9.96 13.51 -7.61
CA SER A 80 -11.35 13.13 -7.89
C SER A 80 -11.61 11.62 -7.95
N LYS A 81 -10.57 10.79 -7.80
CA LYS A 81 -10.65 9.34 -7.99
C LYS A 81 -10.52 8.61 -6.65
N PHE A 82 -11.22 7.48 -6.54
CA PHE A 82 -10.99 6.51 -5.47
C PHE A 82 -9.64 5.82 -5.67
N GLY A 83 -8.86 5.70 -4.60
CA GLY A 83 -7.74 4.78 -4.49
C GLY A 83 -8.17 3.48 -3.80
N ARG A 84 -7.24 2.55 -3.54
CA ARG A 84 -7.58 1.32 -2.79
C ARG A 84 -8.05 1.61 -1.35
N ALA A 85 -7.56 2.70 -0.77
CA ALA A 85 -7.82 3.04 0.63
C ALA A 85 -8.40 4.45 0.85
N ASN A 86 -8.24 5.38 -0.10
CA ASN A 86 -8.68 6.77 0.06
C ASN A 86 -9.80 7.14 -0.91
N LYS A 87 -10.75 7.95 -0.44
CA LYS A 87 -11.83 8.51 -1.26
C LYS A 87 -11.39 9.79 -1.98
N PRO A 88 -12.18 10.31 -2.94
CA PRO A 88 -11.93 11.62 -3.52
C PRO A 88 -11.72 12.70 -2.46
N HIS A 89 -10.78 13.61 -2.70
CA HIS A 89 -10.37 14.70 -1.82
C HIS A 89 -9.74 14.28 -0.48
N GLU A 90 -9.47 12.98 -0.30
CA GLU A 90 -8.81 12.47 0.90
C GLU A 90 -7.34 12.17 0.60
N VAL A 91 -6.49 12.58 1.54
CA VAL A 91 -5.05 12.29 1.51
C VAL A 91 -4.73 11.27 2.57
N LEU A 92 -4.19 10.13 2.16
CA LEU A 92 -3.57 9.15 3.03
C LEU A 92 -2.09 8.99 2.67
N PHE A 93 -1.30 8.54 3.64
CA PHE A 93 0.11 8.25 3.45
C PHE A 93 0.29 6.79 3.08
N TYR A 94 0.48 6.55 1.77
CA TYR A 94 0.81 5.23 1.23
C TYR A 94 2.31 4.96 1.36
N SER A 95 2.64 3.77 1.84
CA SER A 95 4.00 3.26 2.02
C SER A 95 4.01 1.74 1.87
N ALA A 96 5.20 1.14 1.91
CA ALA A 96 5.41 -0.28 1.90
C ALA A 96 6.18 -0.73 3.15
N ILE A 97 5.94 -1.97 3.55
CA ILE A 97 6.66 -2.66 4.62
C ILE A 97 7.46 -3.84 4.06
N GLN A 98 8.50 -4.22 4.79
CA GLN A 98 9.30 -5.39 4.45
C GLN A 98 8.49 -6.67 4.67
N THR A 99 8.70 -7.67 3.81
CA THR A 99 8.21 -9.04 3.98
C THR A 99 9.39 -10.01 3.93
N SER A 100 9.19 -11.26 4.35
CA SER A 100 10.17 -12.34 4.27
C SER A 100 10.55 -12.69 2.83
N LYS A 101 9.64 -12.48 1.87
CA LYS A 101 9.88 -12.69 0.44
C LYS A 101 10.53 -11.48 -0.25
N LEU A 102 10.36 -10.29 0.32
CA LEU A 102 10.88 -9.05 -0.23
C LEU A 102 11.53 -8.22 0.87
N ASP A 103 12.83 -8.44 1.04
CA ASP A 103 13.66 -7.83 2.08
C ASP A 103 13.77 -6.30 1.97
N LYS A 104 13.40 -5.74 0.82
CA LYS A 104 13.49 -4.32 0.49
C LYS A 104 12.12 -3.75 0.14
N ALA A 105 11.47 -3.11 1.11
CA ALA A 105 10.15 -2.48 0.96
C ALA A 105 10.07 -1.49 -0.22
N ARG A 106 11.19 -0.85 -0.59
CA ARG A 106 11.30 0.06 -1.75
C ARG A 106 10.86 -0.57 -3.05
N VAL A 107 11.02 -1.88 -3.22
CA VAL A 107 10.60 -2.57 -4.45
C VAL A 107 9.07 -2.50 -4.55
N THR A 108 8.35 -2.79 -3.47
CA THR A 108 6.89 -2.60 -3.41
C THR A 108 6.51 -1.14 -3.57
N ALA A 109 7.18 -0.22 -2.87
CA ALA A 109 6.85 1.20 -2.97
C ALA A 109 6.99 1.74 -4.41
N ILE A 110 8.05 1.33 -5.12
CA ILE A 110 8.28 1.65 -6.53
C ILE A 110 7.23 0.97 -7.41
N ALA A 111 6.91 -0.30 -7.16
CA ALA A 111 5.90 -1.04 -7.92
C ALA A 111 4.50 -0.41 -7.86
N GLU A 112 4.13 0.15 -6.71
CA GLU A 112 2.85 0.85 -6.51
C GLU A 112 2.82 2.26 -7.09
N THR A 113 3.98 2.80 -7.45
CA THR A 113 4.11 4.13 -8.05
C THR A 113 4.29 4.06 -9.57
N SER A 114 5.00 3.05 -10.06
CA SER A 114 5.28 2.84 -11.48
C SER A 114 4.10 2.17 -12.18
N ARG A 115 3.80 2.59 -13.41
CA ARG A 115 2.84 1.89 -14.28
C ARG A 115 3.45 0.66 -14.95
N LEU A 116 4.77 0.52 -14.88
CA LEU A 116 5.49 -0.48 -15.63
C LEU A 116 5.20 -1.89 -15.12
N PHE A 117 4.94 -2.12 -13.83
CA PHE A 117 4.87 -3.46 -13.25
C PHE A 117 3.78 -4.36 -13.85
N LEU A 118 2.59 -3.82 -14.16
CA LEU A 118 1.50 -4.58 -14.79
C LEU A 118 1.58 -4.64 -16.32
N ASP A 119 2.34 -3.74 -16.95
CA ASP A 119 2.50 -3.76 -18.41
C ASP A 119 3.61 -4.73 -18.82
N ASN A 120 3.21 -5.94 -19.20
CA ASN A 120 4.11 -7.02 -19.62
C ASN A 120 4.84 -6.76 -20.95
N ASN A 121 4.44 -5.75 -21.71
CA ASN A 121 5.02 -5.42 -23.02
C ASN A 121 5.86 -4.14 -23.00
N SER A 122 5.75 -3.34 -21.93
CA SER A 122 6.51 -2.10 -21.78
C SER A 122 8.03 -2.31 -21.82
N VAL A 123 8.74 -1.33 -22.37
CA VAL A 123 10.20 -1.27 -22.43
C VAL A 123 10.63 0.10 -21.93
N GLN A 124 11.48 0.12 -20.90
CA GLN A 124 12.06 1.31 -20.28
C GLN A 124 13.54 1.07 -20.00
N MET A 125 14.37 1.14 -21.05
CA MET A 125 15.81 0.89 -20.96
C MET A 125 16.62 2.12 -20.50
N ASP A 126 16.01 3.31 -20.54
CA ASP A 126 16.62 4.54 -20.05
C ASP A 126 16.43 4.78 -18.56
N GLY A 127 15.53 4.01 -17.94
CA GLY A 127 15.25 4.05 -16.52
C GLY A 127 14.11 5.00 -16.16
N GLU A 128 13.32 4.62 -15.17
CA GLU A 128 12.36 5.49 -14.48
C GLU A 128 12.93 5.83 -13.10
N LEU A 129 13.15 7.12 -12.85
CA LEU A 129 13.78 7.60 -11.62
C LEU A 129 12.73 7.77 -10.51
N PHE A 130 13.04 7.20 -9.36
CA PHE A 130 12.26 7.32 -8.13
C PHE A 130 13.11 7.90 -7.01
N THR A 131 12.49 8.70 -6.17
CA THR A 131 13.00 9.04 -4.84
C THR A 131 12.25 8.22 -3.82
N VAL A 132 12.98 7.41 -3.07
CA VAL A 132 12.46 6.57 -2.00
C VAL A 132 12.85 7.19 -0.68
N SER A 133 11.86 7.49 0.16
CA SER A 133 12.03 7.98 1.53
C SER A 133 11.71 6.85 2.50
N ARG A 134 12.57 6.68 3.49
CA ARG A 134 12.34 5.77 4.62
C ARG A 134 11.89 6.57 5.83
N TRP A 135 10.87 6.08 6.47
CA TRP A 135 10.28 6.64 7.69
C TRP A 135 10.30 5.57 8.77
N ARG A 136 10.35 6.00 10.03
CA ARG A 136 10.26 5.11 11.18
C ARG A 136 9.18 5.59 12.13
N ASN A 137 8.55 4.65 12.81
CA ASN A 137 7.56 4.93 13.84
C ASN A 137 8.20 5.03 15.22
N LYS A 138 7.88 6.10 15.95
CA LYS A 138 8.37 6.40 17.31
C LYS A 138 7.82 5.43 18.37
N LYS A 139 6.64 4.86 18.11
CA LYS A 139 5.89 4.00 19.06
C LYS A 139 5.20 2.87 18.30
N GLU A 140 4.79 1.84 19.02
CA GLU A 140 3.99 0.75 18.47
C GLU A 140 2.70 1.34 17.86
N LEU A 141 2.40 0.95 16.62
CA LEU A 141 1.15 1.30 15.96
C LEU A 141 0.29 0.04 15.81
N ILE A 142 -1.00 0.19 16.07
CA ILE A 142 -1.99 -0.87 15.84
C ILE A 142 -2.56 -0.72 14.44
N ILE A 143 -2.38 -1.75 13.63
CA ILE A 143 -2.66 -1.74 12.20
C ILE A 143 -3.70 -2.81 11.88
N ALA A 144 -4.73 -2.45 11.12
CA ALA A 144 -5.66 -3.41 10.57
C ALA A 144 -5.03 -4.18 9.41
N GLU A 145 -5.30 -5.48 9.31
CA GLU A 145 -4.69 -6.35 8.31
C GLU A 145 -5.72 -6.92 7.34
N VAL A 146 -5.50 -6.72 6.04
CA VAL A 146 -6.29 -7.34 4.97
C VAL A 146 -5.52 -8.53 4.39
N VAL A 147 -5.70 -9.72 4.97
CA VAL A 147 -4.82 -10.89 4.73
C VAL A 147 -5.54 -12.15 4.24
N PHE A 148 -6.79 -12.05 3.80
CA PHE A 148 -7.63 -13.22 3.45
C PHE A 148 -7.71 -13.50 1.94
N ALA A 149 -6.95 -12.80 1.11
CA ALA A 149 -6.91 -13.08 -0.32
C ALA A 149 -6.12 -14.38 -0.59
N GLU A 150 -6.73 -15.33 -1.29
CA GLU A 150 -6.17 -16.68 -1.52
C GLU A 150 -4.78 -16.64 -2.17
N GLU A 151 -4.63 -15.85 -3.24
CA GLU A 151 -3.34 -15.68 -3.92
C GLU A 151 -2.28 -15.06 -3.01
N ALA A 152 -2.67 -14.18 -2.09
CA ALA A 152 -1.75 -13.58 -1.15
C ALA A 152 -1.27 -14.59 -0.09
N ILE A 153 -2.19 -15.41 0.42
CA ILE A 153 -1.89 -16.50 1.36
C ILE A 153 -0.96 -17.53 0.72
N LYS A 154 -1.14 -17.81 -0.58
CA LYS A 154 -0.31 -18.76 -1.34
C LYS A 154 1.10 -18.24 -1.59
N ASN A 155 1.23 -16.95 -1.93
CA ASN A 155 2.49 -16.39 -2.44
C ASN A 155 3.37 -15.73 -1.35
N ASN A 156 2.83 -15.48 -0.15
CA ASN A 156 3.54 -14.79 0.92
C ASN A 156 3.34 -15.46 2.30
N GLU A 157 4.45 -15.94 2.88
CA GLU A 157 4.46 -16.68 4.15
C GLU A 157 4.05 -15.80 5.35
N ASP A 158 4.36 -14.50 5.32
CA ASP A 158 3.99 -13.58 6.40
C ASP A 158 2.48 -13.33 6.40
N ILE A 159 1.89 -13.18 5.20
CA ILE A 159 0.44 -13.01 5.02
C ILE A 159 -0.27 -14.29 5.46
N LYS A 160 0.24 -15.47 5.08
CA LYS A 160 -0.28 -16.76 5.53
C LYS A 160 -0.25 -16.90 7.06
N ALA A 161 0.87 -16.55 7.68
CA ALA A 161 1.00 -16.60 9.14
C ALA A 161 0.01 -15.64 9.83
N SER A 162 -0.17 -14.44 9.27
CA SER A 162 -1.17 -13.49 9.76
C SER A 162 -2.59 -14.05 9.60
N TYR A 163 -2.97 -14.52 8.41
CA TYR A 163 -4.27 -15.15 8.15
C TYR A 163 -4.61 -16.25 9.17
N GLU A 164 -3.71 -17.20 9.41
CA GLU A 164 -3.96 -18.29 10.36
C GLU A 164 -4.12 -17.78 11.80
N LYS A 165 -3.32 -16.78 12.21
CA LYS A 165 -3.44 -16.15 13.53
C LYS A 165 -4.79 -15.46 13.68
N GLN A 166 -5.25 -14.72 12.68
CA GLN A 166 -6.53 -14.00 12.74
C GLN A 166 -7.71 -14.98 12.75
N LYS A 167 -7.63 -16.08 12.00
CA LYS A 167 -8.63 -17.15 12.02
C LYS A 167 -8.70 -17.86 13.37
N GLN A 168 -7.56 -18.06 14.02
CA GLN A 168 -7.52 -18.63 15.37
C GLN A 168 -8.14 -17.68 16.40
N LEU A 169 -7.80 -16.39 16.35
CA LEU A 169 -8.39 -15.37 17.23
C LEU A 169 -9.91 -15.32 17.10
N ALA A 170 -10.45 -15.38 15.88
CA ALA A 170 -11.89 -15.35 15.65
C ALA A 170 -12.63 -16.52 16.32
N LYS A 171 -12.01 -17.71 16.38
CA LYS A 171 -12.59 -18.89 17.05
C LYS A 171 -12.64 -18.76 18.58
N GLU A 172 -11.77 -17.94 19.15
CA GLU A 172 -11.67 -17.72 20.59
C GLU A 172 -12.64 -16.63 21.08
N LEU A 173 -13.15 -15.80 20.16
CA LEU A 173 -14.08 -14.72 20.48
C LEU A 173 -15.53 -15.23 20.60
N GLN A 174 -16.15 -14.96 21.75
CA GLN A 174 -17.56 -15.30 21.97
C GLN A 174 -18.48 -14.42 21.11
N GLY A 175 -19.52 -15.03 20.55
CA GLY A 175 -20.55 -14.32 19.77
C GLY A 175 -20.13 -13.95 18.34
N VAL A 176 -18.99 -14.44 17.87
CA VAL A 176 -18.53 -14.29 16.48
C VAL A 176 -19.01 -15.48 15.65
N ASP A 177 -19.71 -15.20 14.56
CA ASP A 177 -19.98 -16.17 13.51
C ASP A 177 -18.70 -16.34 12.68
N THR A 178 -17.90 -17.36 12.98
CA THR A 178 -16.58 -17.56 12.37
C THR A 178 -16.65 -17.82 10.86
N GLY A 179 -17.74 -18.46 10.39
CA GLY A 179 -17.96 -18.71 8.97
C GLY A 179 -18.22 -17.41 8.22
N PHE A 180 -19.16 -16.61 8.74
CA PHE A 180 -19.42 -15.28 8.17
C PHE A 180 -18.19 -14.35 8.24
N PHE A 181 -17.45 -14.38 9.35
CA PHE A 181 -16.21 -13.62 9.52
C PHE A 181 -15.21 -13.90 8.40
N GLU A 182 -14.95 -15.19 8.13
CA GLU A 182 -14.00 -15.61 7.11
C GLU A 182 -14.49 -15.25 5.71
N ASP A 183 -15.74 -15.56 5.37
CA ASP A 183 -16.34 -15.24 4.07
C ASP A 183 -16.30 -13.73 3.77
N PHE A 184 -16.63 -12.92 4.77
CA PHE A 184 -16.61 -11.47 4.64
C PHE A 184 -15.19 -10.93 4.44
N LEU A 185 -14.21 -11.40 5.20
CA LEU A 185 -12.84 -10.92 5.08
C LEU A 185 -12.15 -11.40 3.81
N ILE A 186 -12.47 -12.60 3.31
CA ILE A 186 -12.08 -13.06 1.97
C ILE A 186 -12.62 -12.08 0.92
N PHE A 187 -13.91 -11.74 0.99
CA PHE A 187 -14.52 -10.78 0.08
C PHE A 187 -13.81 -9.42 0.12
N ILE A 188 -13.62 -8.83 1.31
CA ILE A 188 -12.90 -7.55 1.45
C ILE A 188 -11.49 -7.66 0.88
N SER A 189 -10.76 -8.74 1.16
CA SER A 189 -9.39 -8.92 0.66
C SER A 189 -9.35 -9.01 -0.86
N ASN A 190 -10.36 -9.60 -1.49
CA ASN A 190 -10.50 -9.63 -2.95
C ASN A 190 -10.81 -8.25 -3.53
N GLU A 191 -11.59 -7.41 -2.84
CA GLU A 191 -11.80 -6.01 -3.24
C GLU A 191 -10.49 -5.20 -3.19
N TYR A 192 -9.61 -5.48 -2.21
CA TYR A 192 -8.25 -4.93 -2.19
C TYR A 192 -7.31 -5.51 -3.24
N ALA A 193 -7.53 -6.74 -3.69
CA ALA A 193 -6.72 -7.41 -4.70
C ALA A 193 -7.15 -7.09 -6.14
N ARG A 194 -8.29 -6.43 -6.33
CA ARG A 194 -8.87 -6.16 -7.64
C ARG A 194 -7.91 -5.40 -8.57
N ILE A 195 -7.81 -5.86 -9.81
CA ILE A 195 -7.24 -5.10 -10.93
C ILE A 195 -8.38 -4.26 -11.49
N ALA A 196 -8.32 -2.95 -11.25
CA ALA A 196 -9.42 -2.05 -11.58
C ALA A 196 -9.42 -1.65 -13.05
N GLU A 197 -10.61 -1.68 -13.66
CA GLU A 197 -10.87 -1.08 -14.98
C GLU A 197 -11.35 0.36 -14.84
N SER A 198 -12.05 0.67 -13.74
CA SER A 198 -12.50 2.01 -13.33
C SER A 198 -12.01 2.32 -11.93
N HIS A 199 -11.73 3.59 -11.61
CA HIS A 199 -11.39 3.93 -10.22
C HIS A 199 -12.56 3.61 -9.25
N ASN A 200 -13.80 3.55 -9.74
CA ASN A 200 -14.97 3.19 -8.94
C ASN A 200 -14.94 1.74 -8.43
N ASP A 201 -14.11 0.88 -9.03
CA ASP A 201 -13.85 -0.48 -8.56
C ASP A 201 -13.28 -0.53 -7.13
N TYR A 202 -12.72 0.58 -6.64
CA TYR A 202 -12.16 0.67 -5.29
C TYR A 202 -13.11 1.25 -4.24
N LYS A 203 -14.39 1.49 -4.57
CA LYS A 203 -15.34 2.06 -3.59
C LYS A 203 -15.50 1.18 -2.35
N ILE A 204 -15.57 -0.15 -2.49
CA ILE A 204 -15.76 -1.06 -1.34
C ILE A 204 -14.51 -1.11 -0.44
N SER A 205 -13.31 -1.26 -1.02
CA SER A 205 -12.05 -1.27 -0.25
C SER A 205 -11.79 0.07 0.44
N THR A 206 -12.13 1.19 -0.22
CA THR A 206 -12.10 2.52 0.39
C THR A 206 -13.09 2.63 1.55
N ALA A 207 -14.35 2.22 1.35
CA ALA A 207 -15.37 2.28 2.41
C ALA A 207 -15.00 1.41 3.62
N TYR A 208 -14.42 0.23 3.38
CA TYR A 208 -13.88 -0.60 4.46
C TYR A 208 -12.74 0.12 5.20
N THR A 209 -11.80 0.75 4.47
CA THR A 209 -10.72 1.55 5.07
C THR A 209 -11.28 2.64 5.99
N GLU A 210 -12.20 3.46 5.47
CA GLU A 210 -12.79 4.57 6.21
C GLU A 210 -13.41 4.07 7.51
N LEU A 211 -14.19 2.99 7.46
CA LEU A 211 -14.84 2.42 8.64
C LEU A 211 -13.86 1.86 9.66
N VAL A 212 -12.87 1.10 9.21
CA VAL A 212 -11.86 0.52 10.11
C VAL A 212 -11.04 1.61 10.80
N LEU A 213 -10.71 2.69 10.10
CA LEU A 213 -9.98 3.83 10.65
C LEU A 213 -10.83 4.70 11.61
N THR A 214 -12.16 4.51 11.66
CA THR A 214 -12.98 5.13 12.72
C THR A 214 -12.82 4.45 14.08
N HIS A 215 -12.28 3.22 14.12
CA HIS A 215 -12.04 2.52 15.37
C HIS A 215 -10.89 3.20 16.12
N LYS A 216 -11.15 3.66 17.35
CA LYS A 216 -10.23 4.50 18.15
C LYS A 216 -8.81 3.96 18.30
N ASP A 217 -8.66 2.63 18.27
CA ASP A 217 -7.38 1.97 18.49
C ASP A 217 -6.63 1.69 17.18
N VAL A 218 -7.28 1.81 16.01
CA VAL A 218 -6.65 1.50 14.72
C VAL A 218 -6.00 2.74 14.13
N GLN A 219 -4.72 2.62 13.77
CA GLN A 219 -3.89 3.73 13.33
C GLN A 219 -3.46 3.60 11.86
N GLY A 220 -3.85 2.52 11.19
CA GLY A 220 -3.49 2.27 9.81
C GLY A 220 -4.06 0.96 9.29
N ILE A 221 -3.80 0.68 8.02
CA ILE A 221 -4.20 -0.55 7.36
C ILE A 221 -3.08 -1.10 6.49
N THR A 222 -2.87 -2.41 6.52
CA THR A 222 -1.98 -3.13 5.62
C THR A 222 -2.75 -4.01 4.66
N TYR A 223 -2.25 -4.14 3.44
CA TYR A 223 -2.79 -5.05 2.45
C TYR A 223 -1.70 -5.54 1.48
N PRO A 224 -1.80 -6.77 0.97
CA PRO A 224 -0.87 -7.34 -0.01
C PRO A 224 -0.77 -6.48 -1.28
N SER A 225 0.43 -6.39 -1.86
CA SER A 225 0.66 -5.63 -3.08
C SER A 225 0.40 -6.49 -4.32
N VAL A 226 -0.67 -6.17 -5.07
CA VAL A 226 -0.98 -6.81 -6.36
C VAL A 226 0.13 -6.55 -7.38
N GLN A 227 0.75 -5.36 -7.34
CA GLN A 227 1.82 -4.94 -8.25
C GLN A 227 3.07 -5.82 -8.15
N THR A 228 3.28 -6.45 -7.01
CA THR A 228 4.40 -7.37 -6.76
C THR A 228 3.95 -8.82 -6.71
N SER A 229 2.82 -9.17 -7.31
CA SER A 229 2.26 -10.53 -7.25
C SER A 229 2.14 -11.04 -5.81
N TYR A 230 1.71 -10.15 -4.91
CA TYR A 230 1.47 -10.39 -3.49
C TYR A 230 2.69 -10.68 -2.61
N VAL A 231 3.93 -10.65 -3.14
CA VAL A 231 5.12 -10.87 -2.30
C VAL A 231 5.43 -9.66 -1.41
N GLY A 232 5.04 -8.46 -1.83
CA GLY A 232 5.14 -7.24 -1.05
C GLY A 232 3.86 -6.91 -0.28
N ALA A 233 3.97 -5.99 0.68
CA ALA A 233 2.83 -5.48 1.44
C ALA A 233 2.84 -3.95 1.53
N ASN A 234 1.65 -3.37 1.36
CA ASN A 234 1.38 -1.95 1.50
C ASN A 234 0.99 -1.63 2.94
N LEU A 235 1.28 -0.41 3.37
CA LEU A 235 0.83 0.21 4.61
C LEU A 235 0.29 1.60 4.28
N VAL A 236 -0.94 1.86 4.73
CA VAL A 236 -1.60 3.15 4.59
C VAL A 236 -1.89 3.71 5.97
N LEU A 237 -1.53 4.98 6.16
CA LEU A 237 -1.69 5.70 7.42
C LEU A 237 -2.49 7.00 7.20
N PRO A 238 -3.38 7.38 8.13
CA PRO A 238 -3.89 8.75 8.21
C PRO A 238 -2.73 9.74 8.38
N THR A 239 -2.89 10.95 7.82
CA THR A 239 -1.85 11.99 7.90
C THR A 239 -1.56 12.43 9.35
N SER A 240 -2.58 12.44 10.22
CA SER A 240 -2.41 12.70 11.65
C SER A 240 -1.48 11.69 12.34
N ILE A 241 -1.57 10.41 11.96
CA ILE A 241 -0.70 9.35 12.47
C ILE A 241 0.73 9.54 11.98
N VAL A 242 0.91 9.99 10.74
CA VAL A 242 2.24 10.31 10.19
C VAL A 242 2.89 11.44 10.98
N ASP A 243 2.19 12.55 11.16
CA ASP A 243 2.73 13.74 11.82
C ASP A 243 3.09 13.46 13.29
N GLU A 244 2.23 12.72 13.99
CA GLU A 244 2.43 12.41 15.40
C GLU A 244 3.50 11.34 15.61
N PHE A 245 3.39 10.21 14.90
CA PHE A 245 4.13 9.00 15.24
C PHE A 245 5.28 8.67 14.30
N LEU A 246 5.39 9.28 13.12
CA LEU A 246 6.51 9.02 12.23
C LEU A 246 7.59 10.09 12.33
N TYR A 247 8.80 9.70 11.96
CA TYR A 247 9.86 10.61 11.60
C TYR A 247 10.58 10.10 10.35
N PRO A 248 10.97 11.00 9.44
CA PRO A 248 11.71 10.62 8.25
C PRO A 248 13.18 10.35 8.62
N GLU A 249 13.75 9.26 8.11
CA GLU A 249 15.12 8.84 8.43
C GLU A 249 16.09 9.23 7.32
N VAL A 250 15.86 8.74 6.10
CA VAL A 250 16.79 8.86 4.97
C VAL A 250 16.02 8.81 3.66
N ALA A 251 16.53 9.47 2.61
CA ALA A 251 16.04 9.27 1.25
C ALA A 251 17.16 8.81 0.32
N THR A 252 16.80 8.03 -0.68
CA THR A 252 17.71 7.54 -1.72
C THR A 252 17.01 7.61 -3.07
N THR A 253 17.75 7.81 -4.14
CA THR A 253 17.20 7.62 -5.47
C THR A 253 17.36 6.17 -5.94
N SER A 254 16.42 5.70 -6.74
CA SER A 254 16.42 4.37 -7.35
C SER A 254 16.01 4.48 -8.81
N MET A 255 16.56 3.62 -9.66
CA MET A 255 16.28 3.61 -11.09
C MET A 255 15.67 2.27 -11.48
N LEU A 256 14.45 2.28 -12.00
CA LEU A 256 13.75 1.11 -12.50
C LEU A 256 13.99 0.96 -14.00
N TYR A 257 14.50 -0.20 -14.41
CA TYR A 257 14.65 -0.57 -15.81
C TYR A 257 13.74 -1.74 -16.15
N LYS A 258 13.18 -1.74 -17.36
CA LYS A 258 12.25 -2.78 -17.80
C LYS A 258 12.45 -3.17 -19.26
N ASN A 259 12.36 -4.45 -19.54
CA ASN A 259 12.23 -5.01 -20.88
C ASN A 259 11.19 -6.13 -20.88
N LYS A 260 9.98 -5.85 -21.37
CA LYS A 260 8.84 -6.77 -21.38
C LYS A 260 8.57 -7.31 -19.97
N MET A 261 8.72 -8.60 -19.69
CA MET A 261 8.46 -9.15 -18.35
C MET A 261 9.66 -9.04 -17.40
N LYS A 262 10.86 -8.69 -17.89
CA LYS A 262 12.07 -8.58 -17.07
C LYS A 262 12.20 -7.16 -16.52
N MET A 263 12.51 -7.04 -15.23
CA MET A 263 12.68 -5.77 -14.53
C MET A 263 13.88 -5.84 -13.59
N THR A 264 14.58 -4.72 -13.43
CA THR A 264 15.65 -4.58 -12.44
C THR A 264 15.63 -3.19 -11.84
N ILE A 265 16.03 -3.06 -10.58
CA ILE A 265 16.10 -1.78 -9.88
C ILE A 265 17.54 -1.56 -9.41
N GLY A 266 18.16 -0.51 -9.93
CA GLY A 266 19.46 -0.03 -9.51
C GLY A 266 19.36 1.15 -8.54
N ASN A 267 20.48 1.49 -7.89
CA ASN A 267 20.60 2.73 -7.14
C ASN A 267 20.65 3.92 -8.11
N GLY A 268 19.92 5.00 -7.83
CA GLY A 268 19.85 6.20 -8.68
C GLY A 268 20.98 7.22 -8.44
N GLY A 269 22.01 6.84 -7.69
CA GLY A 269 23.24 7.62 -7.50
C GLY A 269 23.20 8.70 -6.42
N HIS A 270 22.06 8.95 -5.77
CA HIS A 270 21.94 10.03 -4.76
C HIS A 270 21.29 9.55 -3.47
N PHE A 271 21.68 10.16 -2.36
CA PHE A 271 21.08 9.91 -1.06
C PHE A 271 21.08 11.16 -0.18
N CYS A 272 20.19 11.20 0.80
CA CYS A 272 20.05 12.28 1.77
C CYS A 272 19.95 11.65 3.16
N LYS A 273 21.01 11.80 3.98
CA LYS A 273 21.14 11.16 5.31
C LYS A 273 20.20 11.72 6.37
N LYS A 274 19.72 12.95 6.17
CA LYS A 274 18.88 13.66 7.13
C LYS A 274 17.76 14.37 6.39
N LEU A 275 16.54 13.96 6.68
CA LEU A 275 15.34 14.49 6.06
C LEU A 275 14.76 15.63 6.90
N ASP A 276 15.40 16.79 6.79
CA ASP A 276 14.91 18.05 7.38
C ASP A 276 14.04 18.83 6.35
N ASN A 277 13.67 20.08 6.68
CA ASN A 277 12.88 20.94 5.80
C ASN A 277 13.51 21.15 4.42
N GLU A 278 14.84 21.22 4.34
CA GLU A 278 15.57 21.28 3.08
C GLU A 278 16.39 19.99 2.92
N LEU A 279 16.28 19.36 1.76
CA LEU A 279 16.97 18.12 1.43
C LEU A 279 18.33 18.42 0.83
N VAL A 280 19.39 18.01 1.53
CA VAL A 280 20.76 18.08 1.04
C VAL A 280 21.14 16.71 0.48
N TRP A 281 21.26 16.66 -0.85
CA TRP A 281 21.63 15.44 -1.56
C TRP A 281 23.14 15.28 -1.66
N GLU A 282 23.61 14.07 -1.38
CA GLU A 282 24.97 13.62 -1.58
C GLU A 282 25.00 12.57 -2.70
N GLU A 283 26.09 12.55 -3.47
CA GLU A 283 26.34 11.48 -4.45
C GLU A 283 26.78 10.20 -3.74
N LEU A 284 26.27 9.06 -4.21
CA LEU A 284 26.71 7.75 -3.75
C LEU A 284 28.11 7.47 -4.30
N ASP A 285 28.98 6.92 -3.44
CA ASP A 285 30.25 6.35 -3.87
C ASP A 285 30.01 5.29 -4.94
N LYS A 286 30.80 5.35 -6.03
CA LYS A 286 30.69 4.47 -7.20
C LYS A 286 30.68 2.99 -6.84
N LYS A 287 31.33 2.58 -5.74
CA LYS A 287 31.31 1.17 -5.29
C LYS A 287 29.91 0.67 -4.88
N TYR A 288 28.98 1.58 -4.59
CA TYR A 288 27.59 1.28 -4.28
C TYR A 288 26.66 1.44 -5.49
N ILE A 289 27.19 1.78 -6.67
CA ILE A 289 26.42 1.94 -7.89
C ILE A 289 26.77 0.79 -8.82
N THR A 290 25.79 -0.08 -9.11
CA THR A 290 25.92 -1.06 -10.18
C THR A 290 25.90 -0.33 -11.53
N PRO A 291 26.90 -0.54 -12.42
CA PRO A 291 26.92 0.08 -13.73
C PRO A 291 25.65 -0.21 -14.53
N LYS A 292 25.16 0.77 -15.31
CA LYS A 292 23.94 0.61 -16.13
C LYS A 292 24.07 -0.58 -17.07
N GLU A 293 25.23 -0.76 -17.69
CA GLU A 293 25.50 -1.84 -18.63
C GLU A 293 25.33 -3.22 -17.99
N GLU A 294 25.72 -3.36 -16.72
CA GLU A 294 25.56 -4.60 -15.96
C GLU A 294 24.09 -4.84 -15.58
N LEU A 295 23.38 -3.80 -15.16
CA LEU A 295 21.93 -3.89 -14.91
C LEU A 295 21.16 -4.30 -16.17
N LEU A 296 21.50 -3.74 -17.33
CA LEU A 296 20.80 -4.03 -18.59
C LEU A 296 21.08 -5.44 -19.13
N LYS A 297 22.22 -6.07 -18.81
CA LYS A 297 22.49 -7.47 -19.19
C LYS A 297 21.41 -8.42 -18.67
N SER A 298 21.01 -8.23 -17.41
CA SER A 298 19.94 -9.03 -16.77
C SER A 298 18.57 -8.92 -17.47
N LEU A 299 18.37 -7.91 -18.32
CA LEU A 299 17.14 -7.68 -19.07
C LEU A 299 17.15 -8.23 -20.50
N ILE A 300 18.32 -8.63 -21.01
CA ILE A 300 18.52 -9.03 -22.41
C ILE A 300 18.90 -10.52 -22.50
N GLU A 301 19.67 -11.03 -21.54
CA GLU A 301 20.06 -12.44 -21.49
C GLU A 301 18.83 -13.32 -21.26
N GLU A 302 18.64 -14.37 -22.08
CA GLU A 302 17.45 -15.26 -22.09
C GLU A 302 17.29 -16.07 -20.79
#